data_AF-A0A3C0Y5Y7-F1
#
_entry.id   AF-A0A3C0Y5Y7-F1
#
_cell.length_a   1.000
_cell.length_b   1.000
_cell.length_c   1.000
_cell.angle_alpha   90.00
_cell.angle_beta   90.00
_cell.angle_gamma   90.00
#
_symmetry.space_group_name_H-M   'P 1'
#
loop_
_entity.id
_entity.type
_entity.pdbx_description
1 polymer ?
#
loop_
_entity_poly.entity_id
_entity_poly.type
_entity_poly.pdbx_seq_one_letter_code
_entity_poly.pdbx_strand_id
1 'polypeptide(L)'
;MKLDLDPDWLRTSMNMWRDAVDMKIPVHNNFKIHFLERRVPLLEGFVKTGASWLTVLRACKAEGQDLVELDSLKADVEAFKKWADDGLKELHTMALEESKKDNTQ
;
A
#
# COMPACT_ATOMS: atom_id res chain seq x y z
N MET A 1 6.39 27.82 2.04
CA MET A 1 6.81 26.41 1.96
C MET A 1 6.42 25.90 0.58
N LYS A 2 7.38 25.80 -0.34
CA LYS A 2 7.17 25.18 -1.65
C LYS A 2 7.55 23.71 -1.46
N LEU A 3 6.57 22.82 -1.39
CA LEU A 3 6.84 21.39 -1.30
C LEU A 3 7.43 20.96 -2.63
N ASP A 4 8.70 20.55 -2.61
CA ASP A 4 9.32 19.83 -3.73
C ASP A 4 8.88 18.37 -3.62
N LEU A 5 7.66 18.13 -4.08
CA LEU A 5 7.05 16.81 -4.11
C LEU A 5 7.25 16.26 -5.51
N ASP A 6 7.90 15.11 -5.62
CA ASP A 6 8.01 14.34 -6.86
C ASP A 6 6.86 13.31 -6.91
N PRO A 7 5.79 13.56 -7.69
CA PRO A 7 4.65 12.65 -7.79
C PRO A 7 5.03 11.32 -8.43
N ASP A 8 6.00 11.32 -9.34
CA ASP A 8 6.40 10.15 -10.11
C ASP A 8 7.23 9.21 -9.26
N TRP A 9 8.09 9.74 -8.40
CA TRP A 9 8.78 8.95 -7.39
C TRP A 9 7.79 8.26 -6.44
N LEU A 10 6.74 8.96 -6.01
CA LEU A 10 5.73 8.40 -5.10
C LEU A 10 4.96 7.27 -5.77
N ARG A 11 4.50 7.48 -7.01
CA ARG A 11 3.80 6.46 -7.82
C ARG A 11 4.68 5.24 -8.09
N THR A 12 5.93 5.47 -8.45
CA THR A 12 6.91 4.41 -8.70
C THR A 12 7.13 3.57 -7.43
N SER A 13 7.26 4.23 -6.28
CA SER A 13 7.41 3.54 -4.99
C SER A 13 6.20 2.68 -4.65
N MET A 14 4.99 3.22 -4.79
CA MET A 14 3.74 2.46 -4.57
C MET A 14 3.64 1.24 -5.46
N ASN A 15 3.94 1.39 -6.75
CA ASN A 15 3.88 0.28 -7.71
C ASN A 15 4.93 -0.80 -7.39
N MET A 16 6.18 -0.39 -7.14
CA MET A 16 7.25 -1.31 -6.76
C MET A 16 6.88 -2.11 -5.49
N TRP A 17 6.32 -1.46 -4.47
CA TRP A 17 5.90 -2.12 -3.24
C TRP A 17 4.75 -3.09 -3.45
N ARG A 18 3.75 -2.73 -4.28
CA ARG A 18 2.67 -3.66 -4.67
C ARG A 18 3.23 -4.87 -5.39
N ASP A 19 4.08 -4.65 -6.38
CA ASP A 19 4.63 -5.73 -7.20
C ASP A 19 5.54 -6.67 -6.40
N ALA A 20 6.26 -6.14 -5.40
CA ALA A 20 7.07 -6.94 -4.49
C ALA A 20 6.21 -7.84 -3.59
N VAL A 21 5.12 -7.31 -3.02
CA VAL A 21 4.20 -8.10 -2.17
C VAL A 21 3.41 -9.11 -3.00
N ASP A 22 2.97 -8.74 -4.19
CA ASP A 22 2.21 -9.60 -5.10
C ASP A 22 3.11 -10.59 -5.88
N MET A 23 4.43 -10.58 -5.65
CA MET A 23 5.41 -11.43 -6.32
C MET A 23 5.41 -11.29 -7.85
N LYS A 24 5.04 -10.12 -8.36
CA LYS A 24 4.99 -9.81 -9.80
C LYS A 24 6.36 -9.50 -10.39
N ILE A 25 7.32 -9.17 -9.53
CA ILE A 25 8.72 -8.99 -9.93
C ILE A 25 9.55 -10.25 -9.68
N PRO A 26 10.57 -10.54 -10.51
CA PRO A 26 11.50 -11.62 -10.24
C PRO A 26 12.29 -11.34 -8.96
N VAL A 27 11.93 -12.02 -7.86
CA VAL A 27 12.66 -11.93 -6.59
C VAL A 27 13.37 -13.25 -6.31
N HIS A 28 14.57 -13.19 -5.73
CA HIS A 28 15.29 -14.39 -5.27
C HIS A 28 14.44 -15.14 -4.22
N ASN A 29 14.49 -16.47 -4.21
CA ASN A 29 13.58 -17.29 -3.38
C ASN A 29 13.64 -16.96 -1.88
N ASN A 30 14.82 -16.63 -1.35
CA ASN A 30 14.97 -16.21 0.04
C ASN A 30 14.16 -14.94 0.37
N PHE A 31 14.05 -14.01 -0.57
CA PHE A 31 13.21 -12.83 -0.40
C PHE A 31 11.73 -13.17 -0.53
N LYS A 32 11.34 -14.10 -1.41
CA LYS A 32 9.93 -14.55 -1.50
C LYS A 32 9.42 -15.08 -0.16
N ILE A 33 10.20 -15.92 0.51
CA ILE A 33 9.85 -16.45 1.84
C ILE A 33 9.68 -15.30 2.82
N HIS A 34 10.64 -14.38 2.86
CA HIS A 34 10.58 -13.21 3.73
C HIS A 34 9.32 -12.35 3.50
N PHE A 35 8.99 -12.06 2.24
CA PHE A 35 7.81 -11.28 1.88
C PHE A 35 6.50 -11.98 2.26
N LEU A 36 6.43 -13.31 2.14
CA LEU A 36 5.26 -14.10 2.57
C LEU A 36 5.12 -14.09 4.10
N GLU A 37 6.19 -14.38 4.83
CA GLU A 37 6.21 -14.37 6.30
C GLU A 37 5.89 -12.99 6.89
N ARG A 38 6.33 -11.93 6.20
CA ARG A 38 6.16 -10.54 6.62
C ARG A 38 4.97 -9.86 5.94
N ARG A 39 4.11 -10.58 5.22
CA ARG A 39 3.04 -9.97 4.42
C ARG A 39 2.11 -9.08 5.26
N VAL A 40 1.67 -9.58 6.42
CA VAL A 40 0.83 -8.79 7.35
C VAL A 40 1.53 -7.50 7.80
N PRO A 41 2.72 -7.54 8.45
CA PRO A 41 3.37 -6.31 8.90
C PRO A 41 3.75 -5.35 7.75
N LEU A 42 4.01 -5.86 6.55
CA LEU A 42 4.23 -5.02 5.36
C LEU A 42 2.96 -4.25 4.98
N LEU A 43 1.82 -4.94 4.87
CA LEU A 43 0.55 -4.31 4.53
C LEU A 43 0.12 -3.31 5.61
N GLU A 44 0.29 -3.63 6.89
CA GLU A 44 0.05 -2.66 7.99
C GLU A 44 0.92 -1.41 7.87
N GLY A 45 2.21 -1.59 7.52
CA GLY A 45 3.14 -0.50 7.24
C GLY A 45 2.65 0.37 6.08
N PHE A 46 2.16 -0.24 5.00
CA PHE A 46 1.63 0.48 3.85
C PHE A 46 0.34 1.24 4.14
N VAL A 47 -0.57 0.69 4.94
CA VAL A 47 -1.76 1.44 5.40
C VAL A 47 -1.35 2.69 6.17
N LYS A 48 -0.41 2.57 7.11
CA LYS A 48 0.11 3.69 7.90
C LYS A 48 0.78 4.74 7.02
N THR A 49 1.69 4.32 6.14
CA THR A 49 2.41 5.21 5.21
C THR A 49 1.44 5.95 4.29
N GLY A 50 0.48 5.24 3.69
CA GLY A 50 -0.54 5.85 2.84
C GLY A 50 -1.37 6.90 3.60
N ALA A 51 -1.75 6.62 4.84
CA ALA A 51 -2.45 7.59 5.68
C ALA A 51 -1.59 8.83 6.02
N SER A 52 -0.30 8.64 6.28
CA SER A 52 0.64 9.75 6.51
C SER A 52 0.81 10.61 5.26
N TRP A 53 1.00 10.01 4.09
CA TRP A 53 1.07 10.74 2.82
C TRP A 53 -0.20 11.52 2.53
N LEU A 54 -1.38 10.90 2.70
CA LEU A 54 -2.66 11.60 2.51
C LEU A 54 -2.81 12.80 3.46
N THR A 55 -2.35 12.69 4.70
CA THR A 55 -2.34 13.81 5.65
C THR A 55 -1.56 15.01 5.11
N VAL A 56 -0.36 14.75 4.57
CA VAL A 56 0.50 15.80 3.99
C VAL A 56 -0.12 16.36 2.71
N LEU A 57 -0.57 15.50 1.78
CA LEU A 57 -1.15 15.92 0.49
C LEU A 57 -2.44 16.72 0.67
N ARG A 58 -3.27 16.39 1.67
CA ARG A 58 -4.50 17.14 1.99
C ARG A 58 -4.23 18.51 2.59
N ALA A 59 -3.06 18.71 3.20
CA ALA A 59 -2.63 20.02 3.69
C ALA A 59 -2.06 20.91 2.58
N CYS A 60 -1.77 20.36 1.39
CA CYS A 60 -1.27 21.11 0.26
C CYS A 60 -2.37 21.93 -0.40
N LYS A 61 -1.99 23.12 -0.90
CA LYS A 61 -2.83 23.97 -1.75
C LYS A 61 -2.19 24.05 -3.13
N ALA A 62 -3.01 23.93 -4.16
CA ALA A 62 -2.58 23.99 -5.55
C ALA A 62 -3.62 24.78 -6.36
N GLU A 63 -3.21 25.32 -7.50
CA GLU A 63 -4.03 26.14 -8.37
C GLU A 63 -3.86 25.68 -9.82
N GLY A 64 -4.86 25.92 -10.66
CA GLY A 64 -4.80 25.56 -12.08
C GLY A 64 -4.52 24.07 -12.32
N GLN A 65 -3.53 23.76 -13.15
CA GLN A 65 -3.16 22.40 -13.52
C GLN A 65 -2.60 21.59 -12.33
N ASP A 66 -1.87 22.24 -11.42
CA ASP A 66 -1.29 21.58 -10.24
C ASP A 66 -2.38 21.04 -9.30
N LEU A 67 -3.58 21.62 -9.32
CA LEU A 67 -4.73 21.11 -8.55
C LEU A 67 -5.17 19.75 -9.05
N VAL A 68 -5.26 19.59 -10.38
CA VAL A 68 -5.64 18.32 -11.02
C VAL A 68 -4.60 17.24 -10.71
N GLU A 69 -3.31 17.60 -10.78
CA GLU A 69 -2.21 16.68 -10.48
C GLU A 69 -2.18 16.27 -9.00
N LEU A 70 -2.38 17.23 -8.09
CA LEU A 70 -2.46 16.97 -6.66
C LEU A 70 -3.65 16.07 -6.32
N ASP A 71 -4.81 16.28 -6.94
CA ASP A 71 -6.00 15.46 -6.70
C ASP A 71 -5.85 14.06 -7.29
N SER A 72 -5.23 13.93 -8.47
CA SER A 72 -4.84 12.62 -9.02
C SER A 72 -3.89 11.88 -8.08
N LEU A 73 -2.87 12.54 -7.56
CA LEU A 73 -1.91 11.91 -6.65
C LEU A 73 -2.58 11.48 -5.33
N LYS A 74 -3.49 12.28 -4.76
CA LYS A 74 -4.29 11.87 -3.59
C LYS A 74 -5.11 10.61 -3.88
N ALA A 75 -5.72 10.52 -5.06
CA ALA A 75 -6.48 9.34 -5.47
C ALA A 75 -5.59 8.09 -5.58
N ASP A 76 -4.38 8.23 -6.15
CA ASP A 76 -3.41 7.14 -6.27
C ASP A 76 -3.00 6.60 -4.88
N VAL A 77 -2.75 7.50 -3.92
CA VAL A 77 -2.37 7.13 -2.55
C VAL A 77 -3.55 6.49 -1.80
N GLU A 78 -4.78 7.00 -1.98
CA GLU A 78 -5.97 6.37 -1.37
C GLU A 78 -6.20 4.97 -1.94
N ALA A 79 -6.01 4.78 -3.25
CA ALA A 79 -6.08 3.46 -3.88
C ALA A 79 -4.99 2.51 -3.35
N PHE A 80 -3.76 3.01 -3.15
CA PHE A 80 -2.67 2.23 -2.55
C PHE A 80 -2.98 1.80 -1.12
N LYS A 81 -3.42 2.75 -0.28
CA LYS A 81 -3.83 2.47 1.10
C LYS A 81 -4.98 1.47 1.14
N LYS A 82 -5.99 1.64 0.28
CA LYS A 82 -7.14 0.75 0.20
C LYS A 82 -6.73 -0.67 -0.19
N TRP A 83 -5.87 -0.82 -1.21
CA TRP A 83 -5.33 -2.12 -1.58
C TRP A 83 -4.65 -2.82 -0.40
N ALA A 84 -3.84 -2.09 0.38
CA ALA A 84 -3.16 -2.67 1.53
C ALA A 84 -4.14 -3.10 2.65
N ASP A 85 -5.16 -2.27 2.92
CA ASP A 85 -6.21 -2.55 3.91
C ASP A 85 -7.10 -3.73 3.50
N ASP A 86 -7.48 -3.81 2.23
CA ASP A 86 -8.25 -4.95 1.69
C ASP A 86 -7.44 -6.25 1.80
N GLY A 87 -6.14 -6.22 1.46
CA GLY A 87 -5.25 -7.37 1.61
C GLY A 87 -5.12 -7.87 3.06
N LEU A 88 -5.14 -6.96 4.05
CA LEU A 88 -5.17 -7.35 5.47
C LEU A 88 -6.48 -8.04 5.85
N LYS A 89 -7.61 -7.52 5.38
CA LYS A 89 -8.93 -8.11 5.63
C LYS A 89 -9.05 -9.51 5.03
N GLU A 90 -8.52 -9.71 3.83
CA GLU A 90 -8.45 -11.02 3.20
C GLU A 90 -7.65 -12.01 4.04
N LEU A 91 -6.43 -11.64 4.46
CA LEU A 91 -5.58 -12.51 5.30
C LEU A 91 -6.24 -12.85 6.64
N HIS A 92 -6.91 -11.89 7.26
CA HIS A 92 -7.63 -12.12 8.52
C HIS A 92 -8.84 -13.04 8.32
N THR A 93 -9.56 -12.89 7.21
CA THR A 93 -10.68 -13.79 6.86
C THR A 93 -10.19 -15.22 6.66
N MET A 94 -9.10 -15.40 5.90
CA MET A 94 -8.49 -16.71 5.69
C MET A 94 -8.04 -17.36 7.01
N ALA A 95 -7.39 -16.59 7.90
CA ALA A 95 -6.96 -17.10 9.20
C ALA A 95 -8.15 -17.56 10.06
N LEU A 96 -9.27 -16.84 10.04
CA LEU A 96 -10.49 -17.24 10.73
C LEU A 96 -11.11 -18.50 10.13
N GLU A 97 -11.12 -18.64 8.81
CA GLU A 97 -11.63 -19.83 8.12
C GLU A 97 -10.80 -21.09 8.45
N GLU A 98 -9.47 -20.99 8.42
CA GLU A 98 -8.58 -22.10 8.80
C GLU A 98 -8.77 -22.49 10.28
N SER A 99 -8.87 -21.51 11.18
CA SER A 99 -9.13 -21.79 12.62
C SER A 99 -10.43 -22.56 12.88
N LYS A 100 -11.44 -22.41 12.01
CA LYS A 100 -12.71 -23.13 12.11
C LYS A 100 -12.58 -24.57 11.60
N LYS A 101 -11.76 -24.81 10.58
CA LYS A 101 -11.51 -26.16 10.05
C LYS A 101 -10.77 -27.02 11.07
N ASP A 102 -9.75 -26.47 11.73
CA ASP A 102 -8.97 -27.18 12.76
C ASP A 102 -9.80 -27.57 14.00
N ASN A 103 -10.84 -26.79 14.33
CA ASN A 103 -11.74 -27.10 15.45
C ASN A 103 -12.85 -28.11 15.12
N THR A 104 -12.91 -28.61 13.89
CA THR A 104 -13.94 -29.57 13.42
C THR A 104 -13.36 -30.96 13.13
N GLN A 105 -12.08 -31.18 13.43
CA GLN A 105 -11.34 -32.45 13.24
C GLN A 105 -10.96 -33.07 14.57
#